data_AF-A0A383D0B3-F1
#
_entry.id   AF-A0A383D0B3-F1
#
_cell.length_a   1.000
_cell.length_b   1.000
_cell.length_c   1.000
_cell.angle_alpha   90.00
_cell.angle_beta   90.00
_cell.angle_gamma   90.00
#
_symmetry.space_group_name_H-M   'P 1'
#
loop_
_entity.id
_entity.type
_entity.pdbx_description
1 polymer ?
#
loop_
_entity_poly.entity_id
_entity_poly.type
_entity_poly.pdbx_seq_one_letter_code
_entity_poly.pdbx_strand_id
1 'polypeptide(L)'
;GDIGNTSNKYAKAFFETLSFDSITVSPYMGNDSVEPFLKYKNKHTILLGLTSNNGSRDFQFFSNNSTTLFKEVIKRSKQWQGSDNLMYVVGATKSDYINEIRAIVPNSFLLVPGVGFQGGSLKKTFENGANKKIGLLVNSSRSIIYAGKGSDFLEKSYTVAKSYQIEMEDLISTLNH
;
A
#
# COMPACT_ATOMS: atom_id res chain seq x y z
N GLY A 1 -12.75 -3.15 10.10
CA GLY A 1 -13.43 -4.27 9.44
C GLY A 1 -14.76 -4.36 10.11
N ASP A 2 -15.81 -4.13 9.36
CA ASP A 2 -17.20 -4.30 9.78
C ASP A 2 -17.94 -4.91 8.57
N ILE A 3 -19.19 -5.32 8.72
CA ILE A 3 -19.95 -5.97 7.64
C ILE A 3 -21.28 -5.27 7.37
N GLY A 4 -21.79 -5.45 6.16
CA GLY A 4 -23.10 -4.96 5.73
C GLY A 4 -23.29 -3.45 5.96
N ASN A 5 -24.34 -3.09 6.68
CA ASN A 5 -24.75 -1.69 6.87
C ASN A 5 -23.72 -0.82 7.58
N THR A 6 -22.90 -1.40 8.46
CA THR A 6 -21.90 -0.60 9.17
C THR A 6 -20.73 -0.22 8.27
N SER A 7 -20.30 -1.13 7.38
CA SER A 7 -19.28 -0.80 6.37
C SER A 7 -19.76 0.23 5.35
N ASN A 8 -21.04 0.22 4.99
CA ASN A 8 -21.63 1.30 4.18
C ASN A 8 -21.53 2.66 4.90
N LYS A 9 -21.79 2.72 6.21
CA LYS A 9 -21.67 3.95 7.01
C LYS A 9 -20.24 4.45 7.07
N TYR A 10 -19.25 3.56 7.24
CA TYR A 10 -17.85 3.95 7.17
C TYR A 10 -17.47 4.49 5.80
N ALA A 11 -17.83 3.79 4.73
CA ALA A 11 -17.52 4.24 3.36
C ALA A 11 -18.12 5.63 3.09
N LYS A 12 -19.38 5.86 3.50
CA LYS A 12 -20.03 7.16 3.38
C LYS A 12 -19.33 8.25 4.20
N ALA A 13 -19.01 7.96 5.46
CA ALA A 13 -18.33 8.93 6.33
C ALA A 13 -16.98 9.36 5.75
N PHE A 14 -16.17 8.41 5.27
CA PHE A 14 -14.83 8.73 4.77
C PHE A 14 -14.83 9.36 3.37
N PHE A 15 -15.69 8.90 2.46
CA PHE A 15 -15.66 9.37 1.07
C PHE A 15 -16.62 10.52 0.76
N GLU A 16 -17.76 10.64 1.44
CA GLU A 16 -18.68 11.76 1.24
C GLU A 16 -18.44 12.85 2.29
N THR A 17 -18.54 12.51 3.58
CA THR A 17 -18.49 13.52 4.64
C THR A 17 -17.09 14.13 4.81
N LEU A 18 -16.05 13.28 4.87
CA LEU A 18 -14.67 13.73 4.99
C LEU A 18 -14.00 13.95 3.63
N SER A 19 -14.64 13.50 2.54
CA SER A 19 -14.17 13.69 1.16
C SER A 19 -12.77 13.14 0.86
N PHE A 20 -12.28 12.14 1.60
CA PHE A 20 -10.99 11.50 1.29
C PHE A 20 -11.01 10.83 -0.08
N ASP A 21 -9.85 10.75 -0.74
CA ASP A 21 -9.72 10.06 -2.04
C ASP A 21 -9.40 8.58 -1.91
N SER A 22 -8.86 8.18 -0.76
CA SER A 22 -8.56 6.78 -0.51
C SER A 22 -8.68 6.39 0.96
N ILE A 23 -8.88 5.10 1.21
CA ILE A 23 -8.92 4.52 2.55
C ILE A 23 -8.26 3.15 2.58
N THR A 24 -7.52 2.85 3.65
CA THR A 24 -6.94 1.53 3.89
C THR A 24 -7.91 0.64 4.65
N VAL A 25 -8.15 -0.58 4.18
CA VAL A 25 -9.09 -1.54 4.81
C VAL A 25 -8.46 -2.93 5.01
N SER A 26 -8.94 -3.64 6.03
CA SER A 26 -8.53 -5.03 6.30
C SER A 26 -9.46 -6.03 5.60
N PRO A 27 -8.92 -7.00 4.84
CA PRO A 27 -9.72 -8.02 4.14
C PRO A 27 -10.19 -9.17 5.04
N TYR A 28 -9.84 -9.16 6.32
CA TYR A 28 -9.98 -10.34 7.19
C TYR A 28 -11.40 -10.92 7.24
N MET A 29 -12.42 -10.07 7.14
CA MET A 29 -13.83 -10.47 7.23
C MET A 29 -14.43 -10.92 5.89
N GLY A 30 -13.71 -10.78 4.77
CA GLY A 30 -14.20 -11.16 3.44
C GLY A 30 -14.66 -9.99 2.58
N ASN A 31 -15.23 -10.30 1.42
CA ASN A 31 -15.57 -9.33 0.37
C ASN A 31 -16.68 -8.35 0.81
N ASP A 32 -17.67 -8.83 1.54
CA ASP A 32 -18.79 -8.05 2.08
C ASP A 32 -18.36 -6.93 3.04
N SER A 33 -17.17 -7.04 3.63
CA SER A 33 -16.54 -5.99 4.44
C SER A 33 -15.80 -4.92 3.62
N VAL A 34 -15.51 -5.19 2.33
CA VAL A 34 -14.67 -4.35 1.47
C VAL A 34 -15.44 -3.74 0.29
N GLU A 35 -16.31 -4.51 -0.37
CA GLU A 35 -17.11 -4.06 -1.51
C GLU A 35 -17.92 -2.77 -1.27
N PRO A 36 -18.43 -2.46 -0.05
CA PRO A 36 -19.01 -1.16 0.23
C PRO A 36 -18.14 0.03 -0.17
N PHE A 37 -16.83 -0.05 0.03
CA PHE A 37 -15.87 1.01 -0.28
C PHE A 37 -15.56 1.08 -1.80
N LEU A 38 -15.68 -0.05 -2.51
CA LEU A 38 -15.39 -0.15 -3.94
C LEU A 38 -16.46 0.47 -4.85
N LYS A 39 -17.65 0.75 -4.31
CA LYS A 39 -18.77 1.35 -5.05
C LYS A 39 -18.57 2.83 -5.40
N TYR A 40 -17.61 3.51 -4.74
CA TYR A 40 -17.41 4.94 -4.89
C TYR A 40 -16.54 5.23 -6.12
N LYS A 41 -17.09 6.01 -7.06
CA LYS A 41 -16.38 6.44 -8.26
C LYS A 41 -15.29 7.45 -7.90
N ASN A 42 -14.15 7.38 -8.60
CA ASN A 42 -12.99 8.26 -8.39
C ASN A 42 -12.42 8.19 -6.97
N LYS A 43 -12.64 7.08 -6.26
CA LYS A 43 -12.12 6.80 -4.92
C LYS A 43 -11.40 5.47 -4.93
N HIS A 44 -10.40 5.32 -4.07
CA HIS A 44 -9.57 4.13 -4.00
C HIS A 44 -9.65 3.44 -2.65
N THR A 45 -9.72 2.10 -2.68
CA THR A 45 -9.63 1.29 -1.47
C THR A 45 -8.30 0.56 -1.46
N ILE A 46 -7.51 0.76 -0.42
CA ILE A 46 -6.17 0.18 -0.28
C ILE A 46 -6.27 -1.03 0.65
N LEU A 47 -6.25 -2.23 0.07
CA LEU A 47 -6.40 -3.47 0.82
C LEU A 47 -5.10 -3.84 1.54
N LEU A 48 -5.16 -4.24 2.80
CA LEU A 48 -4.00 -4.84 3.47
C LEU A 48 -3.61 -6.15 2.77
N GLY A 49 -2.48 -6.14 2.07
CA GLY A 49 -1.91 -7.32 1.40
C GLY A 49 -0.87 -8.00 2.30
N LEU A 50 0.35 -7.46 2.34
CA LEU A 50 1.46 -7.96 3.13
C LEU A 50 2.08 -6.82 3.94
N THR A 51 1.97 -6.85 5.27
CA THR A 51 2.44 -5.77 6.14
C THR A 51 3.89 -5.99 6.60
N SER A 52 4.58 -4.92 7.02
CA SER A 52 6.00 -4.92 7.39
C SER A 52 6.29 -5.29 8.85
N ASN A 53 5.27 -5.31 9.72
CA ASN A 53 5.44 -5.57 11.16
C ASN A 53 5.78 -7.05 11.45
N ASN A 54 6.39 -7.31 12.62
CA ASN A 54 6.77 -8.66 13.05
C ASN A 54 5.59 -9.65 13.04
N GLY A 55 4.42 -9.23 13.53
CA GLY A 55 3.20 -10.04 13.55
C GLY A 55 2.59 -10.36 12.17
N SER A 56 3.19 -9.89 11.06
CA SER A 56 2.79 -10.36 9.72
C SER A 56 2.94 -11.89 9.59
N ARG A 57 3.93 -12.48 10.27
CA ARG A 57 4.19 -13.93 10.26
C ARG A 57 3.13 -14.76 10.97
N ASP A 58 2.38 -14.17 11.90
CA ASP A 58 1.39 -14.88 12.70
C ASP A 58 0.26 -15.45 11.85
N PHE A 59 -0.08 -14.79 10.73
CA PHE A 59 -1.17 -15.25 9.84
C PHE A 59 -0.84 -15.12 8.36
N GLN A 60 -0.22 -14.03 7.91
CA GLN A 60 -0.11 -13.72 6.48
C GLN A 60 0.72 -14.76 5.71
N PHE A 61 1.64 -15.43 6.42
CA PHE A 61 2.50 -16.49 5.89
C PHE A 61 1.95 -17.90 6.06
N PHE A 62 0.76 -18.07 6.65
CA PHE A 62 0.12 -19.38 6.69
C PHE A 62 -0.06 -19.91 5.26
N SER A 63 0.33 -21.16 5.03
CA SER A 63 0.28 -21.76 3.71
C SER A 63 -0.60 -23.01 3.71
N ASN A 64 -1.49 -23.12 2.73
CA ASN A 64 -2.04 -24.40 2.31
C ASN A 64 -1.57 -24.66 0.86
N ASN A 65 -1.20 -25.90 0.56
CA ASN A 65 -1.04 -26.37 -0.83
C ASN A 65 -0.33 -25.39 -1.79
N SER A 66 0.90 -24.96 -1.46
CA SER A 66 1.83 -24.14 -2.27
C SER A 66 1.70 -22.60 -2.25
N THR A 67 0.73 -22.02 -1.54
CA THR A 67 0.50 -20.56 -1.56
C THR A 67 0.29 -19.99 -0.16
N THR A 68 0.79 -18.79 0.10
CA THR A 68 0.64 -18.09 1.39
C THR A 68 -0.68 -17.34 1.45
N LEU A 69 -1.22 -17.17 2.66
CA LEU A 69 -2.51 -16.52 2.91
C LEU A 69 -2.59 -15.13 2.28
N PHE A 70 -1.54 -14.32 2.39
CA PHE A 70 -1.56 -12.97 1.78
C PHE A 70 -1.72 -13.02 0.25
N LYS A 71 -1.09 -13.98 -0.44
CA LYS A 71 -1.24 -14.14 -1.89
C LYS A 71 -2.65 -14.56 -2.23
N GLU A 72 -3.23 -15.45 -1.43
CA GLU A 72 -4.59 -15.92 -1.60
C GLU A 72 -5.63 -14.82 -1.38
N VAL A 73 -5.42 -13.95 -0.40
CA VAL A 73 -6.23 -12.75 -0.19
C VAL A 73 -6.15 -11.82 -1.40
N ILE A 74 -4.94 -11.52 -1.90
CA ILE A 74 -4.76 -10.67 -3.07
C ILE A 74 -5.43 -11.29 -4.31
N LYS A 75 -5.21 -12.58 -4.58
CA LYS A 75 -5.85 -13.29 -5.72
C LYS A 75 -7.38 -13.24 -5.65
N ARG A 76 -7.97 -13.53 -4.48
CA ARG A 76 -9.43 -13.49 -4.28
C ARG A 76 -9.99 -12.08 -4.46
N SER A 77 -9.31 -11.07 -3.94
CA SER A 77 -9.79 -9.68 -3.98
C SER A 77 -10.00 -9.15 -5.41
N LYS A 78 -9.25 -9.67 -6.38
CA LYS A 78 -9.41 -9.31 -7.80
C LYS A 78 -10.78 -9.70 -8.36
N GLN A 79 -11.45 -10.67 -7.76
CA GLN A 79 -12.75 -11.18 -8.19
C GLN A 79 -13.93 -10.45 -7.52
N TRP A 80 -13.67 -9.52 -6.59
CA TRP A 80 -14.72 -8.78 -5.90
C TRP A 80 -15.33 -7.72 -6.79
N GLN A 81 -16.59 -7.36 -6.51
CA GLN A 81 -17.27 -6.34 -7.29
C GLN A 81 -16.59 -4.97 -7.09
N GLY A 82 -16.20 -4.31 -8.18
CA GLY A 82 -15.52 -3.01 -8.15
C GLY A 82 -14.02 -3.09 -7.83
N SER A 83 -13.40 -4.27 -8.01
CA SER A 83 -11.98 -4.50 -7.75
C SER A 83 -11.02 -3.61 -8.56
N ASP A 84 -11.49 -2.98 -9.64
CA ASP A 84 -10.71 -1.98 -10.39
C ASP A 84 -10.30 -0.76 -9.54
N ASN A 85 -11.04 -0.48 -8.46
CA ASN A 85 -10.72 0.60 -7.52
C ASN A 85 -9.72 0.17 -6.42
N LEU A 86 -9.24 -1.08 -6.45
CA LEU A 86 -8.31 -1.61 -5.44
C LEU A 86 -6.86 -1.21 -5.67
N MET A 87 -6.23 -0.84 -4.57
CA MET A 87 -4.78 -0.78 -4.38
C MET A 87 -4.39 -1.75 -3.27
N TYR A 88 -3.09 -2.00 -3.09
CA TYR A 88 -2.62 -2.96 -2.08
C TYR A 88 -1.52 -2.39 -1.21
N VAL A 89 -1.61 -2.61 0.10
CA VAL A 89 -0.51 -2.35 1.03
C VAL A 89 0.49 -3.49 0.96
N VAL A 90 1.75 -3.15 0.68
CA VAL A 90 2.88 -4.10 0.67
C VAL A 90 4.07 -3.48 1.39
N GLY A 91 4.55 -4.08 2.47
CA GLY A 91 5.63 -3.53 3.27
C GLY A 91 6.99 -3.51 2.54
N ALA A 92 7.72 -2.41 2.63
CA ALA A 92 9.03 -2.23 1.98
C ALA A 92 10.12 -3.22 2.45
N THR A 93 10.00 -3.74 3.68
CA THR A 93 10.92 -4.74 4.25
C THR A 93 10.74 -6.14 3.66
N LYS A 94 9.80 -6.30 2.72
CA LYS A 94 9.43 -7.55 2.07
C LYS A 94 9.74 -7.50 0.56
N SER A 95 10.88 -6.90 0.18
CA SER A 95 11.23 -6.61 -1.23
C SER A 95 11.02 -7.78 -2.18
N ASP A 96 11.39 -8.99 -1.76
CA ASP A 96 11.33 -10.18 -2.62
C ASP A 96 9.87 -10.58 -2.91
N TYR A 97 8.97 -10.38 -1.93
CA TYR A 97 7.54 -10.62 -2.08
C TYR A 97 6.83 -9.53 -2.89
N ILE A 98 7.43 -8.34 -3.05
CA ILE A 98 6.85 -7.29 -3.90
C ILE A 98 6.76 -7.78 -5.34
N ASN A 99 7.82 -8.44 -5.85
CA ASN A 99 7.82 -8.99 -7.21
C ASN A 99 6.76 -10.09 -7.37
N GLU A 100 6.63 -10.98 -6.38
CA GLU A 100 5.60 -12.02 -6.38
C GLU A 100 4.17 -11.44 -6.34
N ILE A 101 3.94 -10.38 -5.58
CA ILE A 101 2.66 -9.67 -5.55
C ILE A 101 2.41 -8.96 -6.87
N ARG A 102 3.44 -8.33 -7.45
CA ARG A 102 3.35 -7.67 -8.76
C ARG A 102 2.96 -8.65 -9.86
N ALA A 103 3.43 -9.90 -9.82
CA ALA A 103 2.99 -10.94 -10.73
C ALA A 103 1.48 -11.27 -10.62
N ILE A 104 0.89 -11.14 -9.42
CA ILE A 104 -0.55 -11.35 -9.19
C ILE A 104 -1.36 -10.13 -9.64
N VAL A 105 -0.87 -8.92 -9.38
CA VAL A 105 -1.53 -7.63 -9.65
C VAL A 105 -0.61 -6.71 -10.48
N PRO A 106 -0.42 -6.98 -11.79
CA PRO A 106 0.59 -6.30 -12.60
C PRO A 106 0.34 -4.79 -12.75
N ASN A 107 -0.92 -4.37 -12.74
CA ASN A 107 -1.33 -2.99 -13.06
C ASN A 107 -1.83 -2.19 -11.85
N SER A 108 -2.07 -2.82 -10.70
CA SER A 108 -2.59 -2.13 -9.51
C SER A 108 -1.54 -1.24 -8.86
N PHE A 109 -1.95 -0.14 -8.22
CA PHE A 109 -1.04 0.61 -7.37
C PHE A 109 -0.72 -0.17 -6.09
N LEU A 110 0.54 -0.13 -5.66
CA LEU A 110 0.97 -0.64 -4.36
C LEU A 110 1.32 0.54 -3.45
N LEU A 111 0.65 0.64 -2.30
CA LEU A 111 1.07 1.52 -1.21
C LEU A 111 2.17 0.79 -0.43
N VAL A 112 3.38 1.34 -0.44
CA VAL A 112 4.56 0.73 0.17
C VAL A 112 5.01 1.51 1.40
N PRO A 113 4.51 1.17 2.60
CA PRO A 113 5.04 1.72 3.84
C PRO A 113 6.36 1.05 4.26
N GLY A 114 7.20 1.81 4.96
CA GLY A 114 8.37 1.26 5.66
C GLY A 114 9.72 1.52 4.99
N VAL A 115 9.77 2.36 3.95
CA VAL A 115 11.04 2.89 3.44
C VAL A 115 11.69 3.80 4.49
N GLY A 116 13.01 3.71 4.65
CA GLY A 116 13.76 4.50 5.63
C GLY A 116 13.70 3.89 7.04
N PHE A 117 12.79 4.37 7.89
CA PHE A 117 12.78 4.05 9.33
C PHE A 117 12.67 2.55 9.65
N GLN A 118 11.95 1.78 8.84
CA GLN A 118 11.80 0.33 9.04
C GLN A 118 12.88 -0.48 8.31
N GLY A 119 13.87 0.19 7.69
CA GLY A 119 14.96 -0.44 6.95
C GLY A 119 14.63 -0.83 5.51
N GLY A 120 13.46 -0.46 4.99
CA GLY A 120 13.13 -0.65 3.58
C GLY A 120 13.96 0.24 2.65
N SER A 121 14.48 -0.35 1.57
CA SER A 121 15.22 0.38 0.53
C SER A 121 14.27 0.86 -0.57
N LEU A 122 14.35 2.15 -0.92
CA LEU A 122 13.56 2.73 -2.01
C LEU A 122 13.94 2.09 -3.35
N LYS A 123 15.24 2.03 -3.68
CA LYS A 123 15.76 1.33 -4.87
C LYS A 123 15.23 -0.11 -5.00
N LYS A 124 15.37 -0.95 -3.98
CA LYS A 124 14.86 -2.35 -4.04
C LYS A 124 13.34 -2.42 -4.17
N THR A 125 12.62 -1.51 -3.52
CA THR A 125 11.16 -1.41 -3.63
C THR A 125 10.76 -1.08 -5.07
N PHE A 126 11.47 -0.14 -5.69
CA PHE A 126 11.24 0.29 -7.06
C PHE A 126 11.55 -0.84 -8.05
N GLU A 127 12.73 -1.44 -7.97
CA GLU A 127 13.16 -2.52 -8.87
C GLU A 127 12.20 -3.73 -8.84
N ASN A 128 11.68 -4.10 -7.67
CA ASN A 128 10.78 -5.26 -7.53
C ASN A 128 9.29 -4.91 -7.75
N GLY A 129 8.93 -3.63 -7.67
CA GLY A 129 7.54 -3.22 -7.56
C GLY A 129 7.05 -2.29 -8.66
N ALA A 130 7.94 -1.60 -9.37
CA ALA A 130 7.54 -0.66 -10.40
C ALA A 130 6.92 -1.39 -11.61
N ASN A 131 5.97 -0.73 -12.26
CA ASN A 131 5.44 -1.17 -13.55
C ASN A 131 5.57 -0.02 -14.57
N LYS A 132 5.04 -0.21 -15.79
CA LYS A 132 5.08 0.80 -16.88
C LYS A 132 4.48 2.16 -16.49
N LYS A 133 3.66 2.23 -15.44
CA LYS A 133 3.04 3.46 -14.93
C LYS A 133 3.58 3.84 -13.55
N ILE A 134 4.78 3.37 -13.19
CA ILE A 134 5.38 3.41 -11.84
C ILE A 134 4.61 2.49 -10.88
N GLY A 135 3.30 2.69 -10.68
CA GLY A 135 2.44 1.74 -9.95
C GLY A 135 2.78 1.59 -8.46
N LEU A 136 3.53 2.54 -7.89
CA LEU A 136 4.00 2.56 -6.51
C LEU A 136 3.68 3.89 -5.84
N LEU A 137 3.22 3.82 -4.59
CA LEU A 137 3.08 4.95 -3.67
C LEU A 137 3.96 4.66 -2.45
N VAL A 138 5.15 5.24 -2.38
CA VAL A 138 6.08 4.99 -1.26
C VAL A 138 5.73 5.90 -0.09
N ASN A 139 5.39 5.32 1.06
CA ASN A 139 5.12 6.08 2.28
C ASN A 139 6.35 6.14 3.19
N SER A 140 6.82 7.37 3.45
CA SER A 140 7.94 7.69 4.34
C SER A 140 7.44 8.75 5.33
N SER A 141 7.14 8.35 6.57
CA SER A 141 6.54 9.26 7.56
C SER A 141 7.53 9.63 8.67
N ARG A 142 7.90 8.67 9.54
CA ARG A 142 8.75 8.94 10.72
C ARG A 142 10.13 9.50 10.38
N SER A 143 10.74 9.01 9.31
CA SER A 143 12.03 9.50 8.80
C SER A 143 11.99 10.98 8.42
N ILE A 144 10.85 11.46 7.91
CA ILE A 144 10.65 12.87 7.54
C ILE A 144 10.24 13.69 8.77
N ILE A 145 9.18 13.26 9.48
CA ILE A 145 8.58 14.00 10.59
C ILE A 145 9.57 14.16 11.77
N TYR A 146 10.43 13.17 12.00
CA TYR A 146 11.39 13.22 13.11
C TYR A 146 12.83 13.52 12.67
N ALA A 147 13.01 14.01 11.44
CA ALA A 147 14.33 14.46 10.95
C ALA A 147 14.84 15.68 11.73
N GLY A 148 13.94 16.57 12.15
CA GLY A 148 14.24 17.75 12.95
C GLY A 148 13.23 17.99 14.06
N LYS A 149 13.48 19.01 14.88
CA LYS A 149 12.66 19.41 16.02
C LYS A 149 12.77 20.91 16.30
N GLY A 150 11.67 21.53 16.74
CA GLY A 150 11.67 22.96 17.06
C GLY A 150 12.04 23.81 15.83
N SER A 151 13.05 24.67 15.97
CA SER A 151 13.43 25.63 14.92
C SER A 151 14.03 24.99 13.66
N ASP A 152 14.62 23.80 13.75
CA ASP A 152 15.22 23.11 12.59
C ASP A 152 14.28 22.09 11.92
N PHE A 153 13.04 21.94 12.43
CA PHE A 153 12.07 20.95 11.94
C PHE A 153 11.80 21.09 10.43
N LEU A 154 11.46 22.30 9.99
CA LEU A 154 11.08 22.54 8.59
C LEU A 154 12.23 22.21 7.63
N GLU A 155 13.42 22.71 7.92
CA GLU A 155 14.61 22.52 7.09
C GLU A 155 15.00 21.04 7.00
N LYS A 156 15.06 20.34 8.15
CA LYS A 156 15.48 18.93 8.19
C LYS A 156 14.44 17.99 7.58
N SER A 157 13.16 18.21 7.86
CA SER A 157 12.08 17.43 7.22
C SER A 157 12.06 17.65 5.71
N TYR A 158 12.22 18.89 5.25
CA TYR A 158 12.32 19.18 3.82
C TYR A 158 13.53 18.50 3.18
N THR A 159 14.69 18.55 3.82
CA THR A 159 15.93 17.92 3.30
C THR A 159 15.75 16.41 3.12
N VAL A 160 15.18 15.70 4.10
CA VAL A 160 14.92 14.26 4.00
C VAL A 160 13.82 13.95 2.97
N ALA A 161 12.77 14.76 2.88
CA ALA A 161 11.74 14.58 1.86
C ALA A 161 12.32 14.77 0.45
N LYS A 162 13.16 15.80 0.27
CA LYS A 162 13.81 16.12 -1.00
C LYS A 162 14.78 15.04 -1.43
N SER A 163 15.53 14.42 -0.49
CA SER A 163 16.43 13.31 -0.83
C SER A 163 15.68 12.10 -1.38
N TYR A 164 14.54 11.72 -0.78
CA TYR A 164 13.70 10.64 -1.32
C TYR A 164 13.09 10.99 -2.67
N GLN A 165 12.70 12.25 -2.88
CA GLN A 165 12.15 12.70 -4.16
C GLN A 165 13.20 12.62 -5.27
N ILE A 166 14.44 13.06 -5.02
CA ILE A 166 15.55 12.97 -5.98
C ILE A 166 15.86 11.51 -6.29
N GLU A 167 16.00 10.64 -5.27
CA GLU A 167 16.24 9.21 -5.51
C GLU A 167 15.11 8.58 -6.34
N MET A 168 13.85 8.93 -6.08
CA MET A 168 12.72 8.43 -6.86
C MET A 168 12.73 8.96 -8.30
N GLU A 169 13.11 10.22 -8.51
CA GLU A 169 13.25 10.83 -9.84
C GLU A 169 14.31 10.12 -10.68
N ASP A 170 15.48 9.86 -10.09
CA ASP A 170 16.55 9.09 -10.71
C ASP A 170 16.06 7.67 -11.08
N LEU A 171 15.35 7.00 -10.18
CA LEU A 171 14.80 5.66 -10.44
C LEU A 171 13.74 5.69 -11.54
N ILE A 172 12.83 6.66 -11.56
CA ILE A 172 11.80 6.80 -12.60
C ILE A 172 12.45 7.01 -13.98
N SER A 173 13.55 7.76 -14.06
CA SER A 173 14.26 7.98 -15.33
C SER A 173 14.70 6.67 -15.99
N THR A 174 14.98 5.62 -15.19
CA THR A 174 15.38 4.30 -15.69
C THR A 174 14.25 3.51 -16.38
N LEU A 175 12.98 3.90 -16.20
CA LEU A 175 11.84 3.24 -16.86
C LEU A 175 11.62 3.71 -18.31
N ASN A 176 12.23 4.82 -18.71
CA ASN A 176 12.08 5.43 -20.04
C ASN A 176 13.16 4.96 -21.04
N HIS A 177 13.99 3.98 -20.65
CA HIS A 177 15.01 3.34 -21.46
C HIS A 177 14.69 1.84 -21.62
#